data_AF-A0A536A9R6-F1
#
_entry.id   AF-A0A536A9R6-F1
#
_cell.length_a   1.000
_cell.length_b   1.000
_cell.length_c   1.000
_cell.angle_alpha   90.00
_cell.angle_beta   90.00
_cell.angle_gamma   90.00
#
_symmetry.space_group_name_H-M   'P 1'
#
loop_
_entity.id
_entity.type
_entity.pdbx_description
1 polymer ?
#
loop_
_entity_poly.entity_id
_entity_poly.type
_entity_poly.pdbx_seq_one_letter_code
_entity_poly.pdbx_strand_id
1 'polypeptide(L)'
;MARRRAARRERPVVRGVFWRELALVIVCVEALIFILSFDPTVLNVFDLTKASFTHGVAWALLGALIVIALGDGVRIPASPLFIAFFAVVATEIVTTITAENQYVALYGEVGRYLGLTTHAVLALIAVAIAVSIDYPRRTSWLAWTIGAGATLAGLYAIQQATGHDPVRWVDLDPRFRPFATFGNPDFYGQFLAVVATACAAVLVFARQRVWVVGIVVLLAVLNVALMLVVQTRGSFLGIAAGALVIAVLWLRRAGLSRRALTRFALASAVAALALVVTLVATPLGGRLLDIGRGIGLRDRVLLYQSAFQMFLDHPFLGVGFENFAVAYPRYQQAEWFGVAGMNTTNTSAHDWILHIAATTGVVGLLANLALLGAFAFHAWRRARDPDAAGVIVALAAVAAFYGSGLVLPGAQSIQWIPWVCVGVALASEPDVPRPSLPRRRFRELRGGVSALPASRVVRGRGHEHDEHVSSRLDPSHRGDHRSGRPSRESRAAGCVRVPRVAPRARSRRRRGHRRARGGRGLLRKRPGPSGCAEHPVDSLGVRRGRPRERAAVRSRRDGDPAAPTARDPAALDRHRARERRVRPGR
;
A
#
# COMPACT_ATOMS: atom_id res chain seq x y z
N MET A 1 -51.98 9.61 22.00
CA MET A 1 -50.54 9.65 22.43
C MET A 1 -49.62 8.59 21.81
N ALA A 2 -50.10 7.45 21.28
CA ALA A 2 -49.22 6.33 20.86
C ALA A 2 -48.12 6.66 19.82
N ARG A 3 -48.38 7.54 18.84
CA ARG A 3 -47.40 7.88 17.78
C ARG A 3 -46.10 8.54 18.27
N ARG A 4 -46.07 9.17 19.46
CA ARG A 4 -44.83 9.78 20.02
C ARG A 4 -43.85 8.77 20.65
N ARG A 5 -44.25 7.52 20.93
CA ARG A 5 -43.34 6.50 21.49
C ARG A 5 -42.51 5.75 20.44
N ALA A 6 -42.97 5.66 19.19
CA ALA A 6 -42.21 5.05 18.09
C ALA A 6 -40.92 5.86 17.76
N ALA A 7 -41.04 7.19 17.65
CA ALA A 7 -39.96 8.09 17.24
C ALA A 7 -38.75 8.20 18.20
N ARG A 8 -38.78 7.51 19.36
CA ARG A 8 -37.64 7.41 20.29
C ARG A 8 -36.81 6.12 20.13
N ARG A 9 -37.34 5.04 19.52
CA ARG A 9 -36.59 3.77 19.37
C ARG A 9 -35.73 3.67 18.10
N GLU A 10 -35.97 4.49 17.08
CA GLU A 10 -35.19 4.47 15.83
C GLU A 10 -33.88 5.28 15.89
N ARG A 11 -33.74 6.16 16.89
CA ARG A 11 -32.62 7.13 16.99
C ARG A 11 -31.21 6.55 17.23
N PRO A 12 -30.98 5.48 18.02
CA PRO A 12 -29.60 5.03 18.28
C PRO A 12 -28.95 4.38 17.04
N VAL A 13 -29.71 3.56 16.29
CA VAL A 13 -29.18 2.82 15.13
C VAL A 13 -28.77 3.77 13.99
N VAL A 14 -29.55 4.82 13.74
CA VAL A 14 -29.22 5.82 12.71
C VAL A 14 -27.95 6.61 13.06
N ARG A 15 -27.73 6.92 14.34
CA ARG A 15 -26.50 7.62 14.80
C ARG A 15 -25.25 6.76 14.64
N GLY A 16 -25.29 5.47 15.00
CA GLY A 16 -24.14 4.57 14.85
C GLY A 16 -23.69 4.40 13.39
N VAL A 17 -24.63 4.37 12.45
CA VAL A 17 -24.30 4.33 11.00
C VAL A 17 -23.63 5.62 10.55
N PHE A 18 -24.15 6.79 10.94
CA PHE A 18 -23.59 8.09 10.55
C PHE A 18 -22.11 8.23 10.93
N TRP A 19 -21.72 7.91 12.17
CA TRP A 19 -20.33 8.08 12.61
C TRP A 19 -19.36 7.15 11.88
N ARG A 20 -19.78 5.92 11.56
CA ARG A 20 -18.98 4.99 10.74
C ARG A 20 -18.86 5.48 9.28
N GLU A 21 -19.92 6.06 8.70
CA GLU A 21 -19.82 6.68 7.39
C GLU A 21 -18.90 7.91 7.40
N LEU A 22 -18.99 8.76 8.42
CA LEU A 22 -18.11 9.92 8.59
C LEU A 22 -16.64 9.50 8.72
N ALA A 23 -16.33 8.52 9.58
CA ALA A 23 -14.98 8.00 9.74
C ALA A 23 -14.41 7.42 8.43
N LEU A 24 -15.23 6.70 7.65
CA LEU A 24 -14.82 6.19 6.34
C LEU A 24 -14.59 7.32 5.31
N VAL A 25 -15.42 8.38 5.32
CA VAL A 25 -15.20 9.58 4.49
C VAL A 25 -13.91 10.29 4.89
N ILE A 26 -13.64 10.44 6.18
CA ILE A 26 -12.39 11.04 6.67
C ILE A 26 -11.18 10.20 6.21
N VAL A 27 -11.22 8.87 6.30
CA VAL A 27 -10.17 7.99 5.74
C VAL A 27 -9.99 8.19 4.22
N CYS A 28 -11.08 8.37 3.46
CA CYS A 28 -10.98 8.70 2.04
C CYS A 28 -10.32 10.07 1.81
N VAL A 29 -10.59 11.06 2.66
CA VAL A 29 -9.92 12.38 2.61
C VAL A 29 -8.43 12.25 2.95
N GLU A 30 -8.06 11.52 4.00
CA GLU A 30 -6.65 11.23 4.35
C GLU A 30 -5.88 10.61 3.17
N ALA A 31 -6.46 9.59 2.52
CA ALA A 31 -5.84 8.99 1.33
C ALA A 31 -5.65 10.00 0.18
N LEU A 32 -6.60 10.91 -0.03
CA LEU A 32 -6.45 11.98 -1.02
C LEU A 32 -5.42 13.04 -0.60
N ILE A 33 -5.29 13.36 0.70
CA ILE A 33 -4.25 14.27 1.21
C ILE A 33 -2.87 13.67 0.94
N PHE A 34 -2.64 12.40 1.27
CA PHE A 34 -1.36 11.74 0.98
C PHE A 34 -1.05 11.69 -0.52
N ILE A 35 -2.06 11.43 -1.37
CA ILE A 35 -1.85 11.34 -2.82
C ILE A 35 -1.69 12.72 -3.47
N LEU A 36 -2.41 13.77 -3.04
CA LEU A 36 -2.56 15.02 -3.82
C LEU A 36 -2.03 16.29 -3.14
N SER A 37 -1.87 16.33 -1.81
CA SER A 37 -1.47 17.57 -1.14
C SER A 37 0.03 17.85 -1.24
N PHE A 38 0.38 19.09 -1.58
CA PHE A 38 1.71 19.66 -1.50
C PHE A 38 1.58 21.19 -1.49
N ASP A 39 2.58 21.90 -0.98
CA ASP A 39 2.56 23.36 -0.89
C ASP A 39 3.93 23.90 -1.33
N PRO A 40 4.06 24.52 -2.51
CA PRO A 40 5.32 25.02 -3.03
C PRO A 40 5.83 26.27 -2.31
N THR A 41 5.09 26.83 -1.35
CA THR A 41 5.48 28.03 -0.58
C THR A 41 6.28 27.72 0.67
N VAL A 42 6.26 26.47 1.15
CA VAL A 42 7.02 26.02 2.34
C VAL A 42 8.29 25.27 1.95
N LEU A 43 9.32 25.37 2.79
CA LEU A 43 10.66 24.82 2.52
C LEU A 43 10.65 23.29 2.32
N ASN A 44 9.79 22.56 3.04
CA ASN A 44 9.54 21.15 2.75
C ASN A 44 8.17 20.98 2.09
N VAL A 45 8.16 21.06 0.76
CA VAL A 45 6.96 21.15 -0.07
C VAL A 45 6.00 19.96 0.09
N PHE A 46 6.53 18.75 0.33
CA PHE A 46 5.78 17.50 0.18
C PHE A 46 5.51 16.77 1.49
N ASP A 47 6.54 16.44 2.27
CA ASP A 47 6.41 15.57 3.45
C ASP A 47 5.86 16.34 4.65
N LEU A 48 6.33 17.57 4.90
CA LEU A 48 5.79 18.45 5.95
C LEU A 48 4.33 18.82 5.68
N THR A 49 4.00 19.16 4.44
CA THR A 49 2.62 19.49 4.03
C THR A 49 1.68 18.33 4.27
N LYS A 50 2.05 17.13 3.83
CA LYS A 50 1.27 15.91 4.07
C LYS A 50 1.17 15.62 5.56
N ALA A 51 2.27 15.61 6.29
CA ALA A 51 2.25 15.41 7.74
C ALA A 51 1.33 16.40 8.47
N SER A 52 1.40 17.68 8.14
CA SER A 52 0.59 18.72 8.80
C SER A 52 -0.90 18.52 8.55
N PHE A 53 -1.32 18.28 7.30
CA PHE A 53 -2.73 18.05 7.00
C PHE A 53 -3.26 16.75 7.62
N THR A 54 -2.50 15.65 7.57
CA THR A 54 -2.96 14.37 8.11
C THR A 54 -3.02 14.37 9.64
N HIS A 55 -2.09 15.02 10.35
CA HIS A 55 -2.24 15.21 11.80
C HIS A 55 -3.44 16.09 12.16
N GLY A 56 -3.75 17.11 11.34
CA GLY A 56 -4.94 17.95 11.54
C GLY A 56 -6.26 17.17 11.39
N VAL A 57 -6.35 16.34 10.34
CA VAL A 57 -7.55 15.53 10.05
C VAL A 57 -7.69 14.33 10.99
N ALA A 58 -6.58 13.76 11.48
CA ALA A 58 -6.55 12.67 12.43
C ALA A 58 -7.33 12.96 13.73
N TRP A 59 -7.36 14.22 14.20
CA TRP A 59 -8.16 14.59 15.38
C TRP A 59 -9.67 14.41 15.15
N ALA A 60 -10.17 14.74 13.96
CA ALA A 60 -11.56 14.50 13.59
C ALA A 60 -11.85 12.98 13.46
N LEU A 61 -10.89 12.22 12.92
CA LEU A 61 -10.98 10.75 12.83
C LEU A 61 -11.04 10.11 14.23
N LEU A 62 -10.16 10.54 15.14
CA LEU A 62 -10.12 10.09 16.53
C LEU A 62 -11.43 10.42 17.25
N GLY A 63 -11.94 11.65 17.09
CA GLY A 63 -13.23 12.06 17.63
C GLY A 63 -14.39 11.16 17.15
N ALA A 64 -14.46 10.88 15.85
CA ALA A 64 -15.46 9.97 15.29
C ALA A 64 -15.33 8.54 15.87
N LEU A 65 -14.11 8.03 16.03
CA LEU A 65 -13.86 6.71 16.62
C LEU A 65 -14.19 6.64 18.12
N ILE A 66 -13.93 7.70 18.89
CA ILE A 66 -14.36 7.80 20.29
C ILE A 66 -15.88 7.74 20.38
N VAL A 67 -16.62 8.44 19.51
CA VAL A 67 -18.09 8.39 19.52
C VAL A 67 -18.62 7.00 19.13
N ILE A 68 -17.97 6.30 18.18
CA ILE A 68 -18.30 4.91 17.84
C ILE A 68 -18.03 3.99 19.05
N ALA A 69 -16.87 4.13 19.70
CA ALA A 69 -16.47 3.33 20.86
C ALA A 69 -17.39 3.52 22.07
N LEU A 70 -17.85 4.76 22.33
CA LEU A 70 -18.82 5.08 23.38
C LEU A 70 -20.24 4.58 23.07
N GLY A 71 -20.61 4.46 21.78
CA GLY A 71 -21.92 3.99 21.34
C GLY A 71 -22.05 2.47 21.28
N ASP A 72 -21.07 1.80 20.66
CA ASP A 72 -21.11 0.37 20.35
C ASP A 72 -20.26 -0.48 21.33
N GLY A 73 -19.42 0.17 22.15
CA GLY A 73 -18.40 -0.47 22.99
C GLY A 73 -17.13 -0.84 22.19
N VAL A 74 -16.02 -1.00 22.90
CA VAL A 74 -14.76 -1.48 22.30
C VAL A 74 -14.71 -3.01 22.41
N ARG A 75 -14.48 -3.68 21.28
CA ARG A 75 -14.21 -5.13 21.21
C ARG A 75 -13.05 -5.37 20.27
N ILE A 76 -11.96 -5.91 20.79
CA ILE A 76 -10.76 -6.24 20.03
C ILE A 76 -10.74 -7.76 19.82
N PRO A 77 -10.81 -8.28 18.58
CA PRO A 77 -10.66 -9.70 18.32
C PRO A 77 -9.25 -10.19 18.68
N ALA A 78 -9.15 -11.34 19.33
CA ALA A 78 -7.87 -11.99 19.64
C ALA A 78 -7.33 -12.84 18.46
N SER A 79 -7.51 -12.36 17.22
CA SER A 79 -6.99 -13.06 16.04
C SER A 79 -5.47 -12.83 15.89
N PRO A 80 -4.73 -13.75 15.24
CA PRO A 80 -3.30 -13.56 15.00
C PRO A 80 -2.97 -12.26 14.24
N LEU A 81 -3.87 -11.80 13.37
CA LEU A 81 -3.71 -10.56 12.62
C LEU A 81 -3.82 -9.32 13.51
N PHE A 82 -4.82 -9.29 14.41
CA PHE A 82 -4.96 -8.22 15.40
C PHE A 82 -3.81 -8.20 16.40
N ILE A 83 -3.38 -9.38 16.89
CA ILE A 83 -2.24 -9.50 17.81
C ILE A 83 -0.95 -8.97 17.14
N ALA A 84 -0.68 -9.38 15.91
CA ALA A 84 0.50 -8.91 15.19
C ALA A 84 0.45 -7.40 14.85
N PHE A 85 -0.73 -6.87 14.53
CA PHE A 85 -0.94 -5.42 14.34
C PHE A 85 -0.58 -4.63 15.60
N PHE A 86 -1.12 -5.01 16.77
CA PHE A 86 -0.78 -4.34 18.02
C PHE A 86 0.67 -4.61 18.47
N ALA A 87 1.28 -5.73 18.10
CA ALA A 87 2.70 -5.99 18.37
C ALA A 87 3.64 -5.05 17.61
N VAL A 88 3.30 -4.68 16.36
CA VAL A 88 4.04 -3.64 15.61
C VAL A 88 3.95 -2.31 16.34
N VAL A 89 2.73 -1.81 16.59
CA VAL A 89 2.51 -0.53 17.29
C VAL A 89 3.17 -0.50 18.68
N ALA A 90 3.07 -1.59 19.45
CA ALA A 90 3.73 -1.68 20.75
C ALA A 90 5.27 -1.64 20.63
N THR A 91 5.84 -2.23 19.59
CA THR A 91 7.29 -2.19 19.37
C THR A 91 7.75 -0.80 18.94
N GLU A 92 6.99 -0.10 18.09
CA GLU A 92 7.26 1.30 17.72
C GLU A 92 7.26 2.20 18.96
N ILE A 93 6.29 2.03 19.87
CA ILE A 93 6.24 2.76 21.16
C ILE A 93 7.46 2.42 22.04
N VAL A 94 7.78 1.15 22.24
CA VAL A 94 8.91 0.73 23.10
C VAL A 94 10.24 1.24 22.55
N THR A 95 10.46 1.11 21.23
CA THR A 95 11.68 1.55 20.56
C THR A 95 11.75 3.07 20.40
N THR A 96 10.64 3.79 20.51
CA THR A 96 10.63 5.26 20.69
C THR A 96 11.12 5.65 22.09
N ILE A 97 10.70 4.93 23.14
CA ILE A 97 11.15 5.18 24.52
C ILE A 97 12.65 4.93 24.65
N THR A 98 13.17 3.87 24.04
CA THR A 98 14.61 3.50 24.11
C THR A 98 15.47 4.15 23.02
N ALA A 99 14.96 5.14 22.27
CA ALA A 99 15.69 5.76 21.17
C ALA A 99 16.83 6.66 21.63
N GLU A 100 17.92 6.69 20.85
CA GLU A 100 19.05 7.61 21.08
C GLU A 100 18.62 9.08 21.12
N ASN A 101 17.71 9.46 20.22
CA ASN A 101 17.03 10.75 20.19
C ASN A 101 15.51 10.53 20.14
N GLN A 102 14.88 10.69 21.31
CA GLN A 102 13.43 10.54 21.48
C GLN A 102 12.61 11.59 20.71
N TYR A 103 13.16 12.79 20.45
CA TYR A 103 12.47 13.81 19.65
C TYR A 103 12.35 13.37 18.18
N VAL A 104 13.44 12.85 17.60
CA VAL A 104 13.43 12.27 16.24
C VAL A 104 12.55 11.02 16.20
N ALA A 105 12.53 10.19 17.24
CA ALA A 105 11.63 9.05 17.29
C ALA A 105 10.13 9.43 17.35
N LEU A 106 9.79 10.51 18.07
CA LEU A 106 8.41 11.00 18.18
C LEU A 106 7.91 11.67 16.90
N TYR A 107 8.68 12.61 16.34
CA TYR A 107 8.24 13.48 15.23
C TYR A 107 8.80 13.09 13.86
N GLY A 108 9.83 12.24 13.82
CA GLY A 108 10.54 11.83 12.61
C GLY A 108 11.69 12.77 12.24
N GLU A 109 12.58 12.27 11.39
CA GLU A 109 13.69 13.07 10.85
C GLU A 109 13.18 14.22 9.98
N VAL A 110 13.89 15.36 9.97
CA VAL A 110 13.56 16.50 9.13
C VAL A 110 13.66 16.08 7.66
N GLY A 111 12.58 16.30 6.91
CA GLY A 111 12.46 15.81 5.53
C GLY A 111 11.77 14.46 5.37
N ARG A 112 11.43 13.75 6.47
CA ARG A 112 10.62 12.53 6.43
C ARG A 112 9.37 12.61 7.28
N TYR A 113 9.45 13.17 8.50
CA TYR A 113 8.32 13.30 9.44
C TYR A 113 7.59 11.97 9.74
N LEU A 114 8.31 10.85 9.70
CA LEU A 114 7.77 9.50 9.86
C LEU A 114 7.79 8.98 11.31
N GLY A 115 7.87 9.87 12.30
CA GLY A 115 7.94 9.50 13.72
C GLY A 115 6.68 8.79 14.24
N LEU A 116 6.71 8.46 15.53
CA LEU A 116 5.63 7.77 16.23
C LEU A 116 4.28 8.50 16.11
N THR A 117 4.25 9.84 16.07
CA THR A 117 2.98 10.57 15.88
C THR A 117 2.35 10.27 14.52
N THR A 118 3.14 10.24 13.45
CA THR A 118 2.68 9.83 12.12
C THR A 118 2.22 8.38 12.13
N HIS A 119 3.01 7.45 12.67
CA HIS A 119 2.63 6.04 12.70
C HIS A 119 1.36 5.79 13.54
N ALA A 120 1.13 6.57 14.60
CA ALA A 120 -0.13 6.58 15.33
C ALA A 120 -1.33 7.04 14.47
N VAL A 121 -1.16 8.05 13.61
CA VAL A 121 -2.19 8.44 12.62
C VAL A 121 -2.45 7.32 11.60
N LEU A 122 -1.40 6.65 11.12
CA LEU A 122 -1.54 5.54 10.18
C LEU A 122 -2.23 4.32 10.82
N ALA A 123 -1.90 4.01 12.08
CA ALA A 123 -2.60 3.00 12.87
C ALA A 123 -4.07 3.38 13.12
N LEU A 124 -4.36 4.66 13.37
CA LEU A 124 -5.73 5.17 13.50
C LEU A 124 -6.53 4.99 12.21
N ILE A 125 -5.93 5.23 11.04
CA ILE A 125 -6.54 4.95 9.73
C ILE A 125 -6.84 3.45 9.56
N ALA A 126 -5.90 2.57 9.92
CA ALA A 126 -6.12 1.12 9.84
C ALA A 126 -7.29 0.66 10.75
N VAL A 127 -7.34 1.15 11.99
CA VAL A 127 -8.44 0.89 12.94
C VAL A 127 -9.76 1.50 12.44
N ALA A 128 -9.73 2.70 11.86
CA ALA A 128 -10.91 3.34 11.30
C ALA A 128 -11.53 2.52 10.19
N ILE A 129 -10.71 1.97 9.28
CA ILE A 129 -11.18 1.06 8.23
C ILE A 129 -11.75 -0.21 8.87
N ALA A 130 -11.01 -0.84 9.80
CA ALA A 130 -11.41 -2.08 10.46
C ALA A 130 -12.80 -1.98 11.13
N VAL A 131 -13.11 -0.84 11.77
CA VAL A 131 -14.39 -0.61 12.46
C VAL A 131 -15.48 -0.07 11.51
N SER A 132 -15.14 0.76 10.54
CA SER A 132 -16.15 1.54 9.78
C SER A 132 -16.62 0.87 8.49
N ILE A 133 -15.83 -0.03 7.91
CA ILE A 133 -16.13 -0.59 6.60
C ILE A 133 -17.08 -1.80 6.68
N ASP A 134 -18.22 -1.70 6.00
CA ASP A 134 -19.13 -2.83 5.80
C ASP A 134 -18.52 -3.77 4.74
N TYR A 135 -17.61 -4.66 5.16
CA TYR A 135 -16.88 -5.57 4.27
C TYR A 135 -17.78 -6.71 3.75
N PRO A 136 -17.73 -7.06 2.44
CA PRO A 136 -16.91 -6.48 1.36
C PRO A 136 -17.55 -5.26 0.66
N ARG A 137 -18.79 -4.91 1.01
CA ARG A 137 -19.66 -4.00 0.24
C ARG A 137 -19.07 -2.60 0.07
N ARG A 138 -18.47 -2.03 1.12
CA ARG A 138 -17.89 -0.67 1.11
C ARG A 138 -16.41 -0.59 0.75
N THR A 139 -15.72 -1.72 0.56
CA THR A 139 -14.31 -1.75 0.10
C THR A 139 -14.11 -1.07 -1.26
N SER A 140 -15.18 -0.99 -2.07
CA SER A 140 -15.20 -0.23 -3.31
C SER A 140 -15.01 1.29 -3.13
N TRP A 141 -15.37 1.88 -2.00
CA TRP A 141 -15.18 3.32 -1.75
C TRP A 141 -13.68 3.66 -1.73
N LEU A 142 -12.90 2.93 -0.93
CA LEU A 142 -11.43 3.09 -0.89
C LEU A 142 -10.81 2.88 -2.28
N ALA A 143 -11.24 1.86 -3.02
CA ALA A 143 -10.74 1.60 -4.36
C ALA A 143 -11.04 2.73 -5.36
N TRP A 144 -12.26 3.29 -5.32
CA TRP A 144 -12.63 4.44 -6.16
C TRP A 144 -11.89 5.73 -5.76
N THR A 145 -11.74 5.99 -4.45
CA THR A 145 -10.97 7.14 -3.95
C THR A 145 -9.50 7.07 -4.37
N ILE A 146 -8.84 5.92 -4.16
CA ILE A 146 -7.44 5.72 -4.55
C ILE A 146 -7.29 5.78 -6.07
N GLY A 147 -8.21 5.18 -6.83
CA GLY A 147 -8.21 5.24 -8.29
C GLY A 147 -8.41 6.66 -8.85
N ALA A 148 -9.28 7.46 -8.23
CA ALA A 148 -9.46 8.87 -8.57
C ALA A 148 -8.21 9.70 -8.25
N GLY A 149 -7.64 9.52 -7.04
CA GLY A 149 -6.38 10.16 -6.65
C GLY A 149 -5.23 9.79 -7.60
N ALA A 150 -5.09 8.50 -7.96
CA ALA A 150 -4.09 8.04 -8.91
C ALA A 150 -4.30 8.61 -10.32
N THR A 151 -5.56 8.79 -10.75
CA THR A 151 -5.87 9.45 -12.02
C THR A 151 -5.46 10.92 -12.01
N LEU A 152 -5.79 11.66 -10.94
CA LEU A 152 -5.45 13.07 -10.80
C LEU A 152 -3.92 13.29 -10.70
N ALA A 153 -3.22 12.48 -9.90
CA ALA A 153 -1.76 12.49 -9.85
C ALA A 153 -1.14 12.10 -11.21
N GLY A 154 -1.75 11.15 -11.93
CA GLY A 154 -1.36 10.77 -13.30
C GLY A 154 -1.49 11.90 -14.31
N LEU A 155 -2.59 12.66 -14.26
CA LEU A 155 -2.77 13.85 -15.12
C LEU A 155 -1.72 14.93 -14.80
N TYR A 156 -1.40 15.16 -13.52
CA TYR A 156 -0.35 16.09 -13.14
C TYR A 156 1.05 15.61 -13.56
N ALA A 157 1.33 14.29 -13.50
CA ALA A 157 2.57 13.71 -14.04
C ALA A 157 2.71 13.89 -15.57
N ILE A 158 1.61 13.83 -16.33
CA ILE A 158 1.61 14.10 -17.77
C ILE A 158 1.86 15.59 -18.04
N GLN A 159 1.26 16.48 -17.25
CA GLN A 159 1.50 17.92 -17.32
C GLN A 159 2.98 18.26 -17.05
N GLN A 160 3.57 17.61 -16.04
CA GLN A 160 5.01 17.64 -15.74
C GLN A 160 5.86 17.12 -16.91
N ALA A 161 5.59 15.92 -17.41
CA ALA A 161 6.34 15.30 -18.51
C ALA A 161 6.31 16.14 -19.80
N THR A 162 5.21 16.84 -20.07
CA THR A 162 5.05 17.70 -21.24
C THR A 162 5.58 19.13 -21.05
N GLY A 163 6.12 19.47 -19.88
CA GLY A 163 6.69 20.79 -19.59
C GLY A 163 5.67 21.89 -19.29
N HIS A 164 4.42 21.53 -18.99
CA HIS A 164 3.32 22.46 -18.68
C HIS A 164 3.06 22.58 -17.16
N ASP A 165 4.02 22.20 -16.31
CA ASP A 165 3.87 22.31 -14.85
C ASP A 165 3.71 23.79 -14.43
N PRO A 166 2.64 24.17 -13.71
CA PRO A 166 2.50 25.52 -13.17
C PRO A 166 3.55 25.85 -12.11
N VAL A 167 4.18 24.84 -11.49
CA VAL A 167 5.20 25.01 -10.46
C VAL A 167 6.59 24.94 -11.08
N ARG A 168 7.44 25.92 -10.76
CA ARG A 168 8.84 25.97 -11.18
C ARG A 168 9.73 25.34 -10.12
N TRP A 169 10.19 24.12 -10.39
CA TRP A 169 11.14 23.39 -9.56
C TRP A 169 12.58 23.84 -9.86
N VAL A 170 13.40 23.98 -8.82
CA VAL A 170 14.81 24.43 -8.93
C VAL A 170 15.76 23.24 -9.01
N ASP A 171 15.56 22.24 -8.14
CA ASP A 171 16.50 21.13 -7.95
C ASP A 171 16.23 19.89 -8.83
N LEU A 172 15.04 19.81 -9.45
CA LEU A 172 14.63 18.69 -10.31
C LEU A 172 13.90 19.20 -11.55
N ASP A 173 14.24 18.68 -12.73
CA ASP A 173 13.44 18.86 -13.95
C ASP A 173 12.44 17.70 -14.09
N PRO A 174 11.13 17.92 -13.83
CA PRO A 174 10.13 16.86 -13.81
C PRO A 174 9.81 16.33 -15.22
N ARG A 175 10.33 16.95 -16.30
CA ARG A 175 10.09 16.48 -17.68
C ARG A 175 10.73 15.13 -17.96
N PHE A 176 11.87 14.84 -17.33
CA PHE A 176 12.62 13.59 -17.53
C PHE A 176 12.16 12.45 -16.60
N ARG A 177 11.78 12.78 -15.37
CA ARG A 177 11.24 11.84 -14.38
C ARG A 177 10.14 12.53 -13.57
N PRO A 178 8.88 12.55 -14.07
CA PRO A 178 7.79 13.20 -13.36
C PRO A 178 7.55 12.51 -12.01
N PHE A 179 7.21 13.29 -10.99
CA PHE A 179 6.98 12.81 -9.63
C PHE A 179 5.59 13.16 -9.11
N ALA A 180 4.77 13.81 -9.94
CA ALA A 180 3.47 14.37 -9.60
C ALA A 180 3.56 15.17 -8.28
N THR A 181 2.74 14.77 -7.32
CA THR A 181 2.54 15.32 -5.98
C THR A 181 3.36 14.59 -4.90
N PHE A 182 4.20 13.62 -5.29
CA PHE A 182 4.96 12.76 -4.36
C PHE A 182 6.37 13.30 -4.02
N GLY A 183 6.83 14.34 -4.72
CA GLY A 183 8.13 14.99 -4.50
C GLY A 183 9.37 14.21 -4.95
N ASN A 184 9.24 12.90 -5.18
CA ASN A 184 10.32 12.06 -5.67
C ASN A 184 9.76 11.04 -6.69
N PRO A 185 10.39 10.86 -7.86
CA PRO A 185 9.95 9.89 -8.87
C PRO A 185 10.03 8.44 -8.38
N ASP A 186 10.86 8.13 -7.39
CA ASP A 186 10.94 6.79 -6.83
C ASP A 186 9.70 6.46 -5.98
N PHE A 187 9.22 7.40 -5.14
CA PHE A 187 7.98 7.25 -4.37
C PHE A 187 6.77 7.20 -5.29
N TYR A 188 6.72 8.06 -6.32
CA TYR A 188 5.65 8.03 -7.31
C TYR A 188 5.64 6.71 -8.08
N GLY A 189 6.80 6.24 -8.55
CA GLY A 189 6.93 4.94 -9.21
C GLY A 189 6.50 3.77 -8.33
N GLN A 190 6.74 3.81 -7.02
CA GLN A 190 6.28 2.79 -6.08
C GLN A 190 4.75 2.82 -5.95
N PHE A 191 4.14 4.01 -5.84
CA PHE A 191 2.69 4.18 -5.83
C PHE A 191 2.03 3.65 -7.13
N LEU A 192 2.59 3.98 -8.31
CA LEU A 192 2.11 3.47 -9.60
C LEU A 192 2.16 1.93 -9.67
N ALA A 193 3.22 1.30 -9.18
CA ALA A 193 3.34 -0.15 -9.11
C ALA A 193 2.28 -0.80 -8.20
N VAL A 194 2.00 -0.18 -7.05
CA VAL A 194 0.94 -0.60 -6.12
C VAL A 194 -0.43 -0.51 -6.79
N VAL A 195 -0.77 0.62 -7.43
CA VAL A 195 -2.08 0.83 -8.08
C VAL A 195 -2.26 -0.10 -9.28
N ALA A 196 -1.24 -0.26 -10.14
CA ALA A 196 -1.28 -1.19 -11.26
C ALA A 196 -1.49 -2.64 -10.79
N THR A 197 -0.78 -3.06 -9.74
CA THR A 197 -0.94 -4.39 -9.12
C THR A 197 -2.33 -4.58 -8.52
N ALA A 198 -2.85 -3.58 -7.81
CA ALA A 198 -4.21 -3.62 -7.25
C ALA A 198 -5.27 -3.75 -8.35
N CYS A 199 -5.13 -3.02 -9.47
CA CYS A 199 -6.00 -3.15 -10.63
C CYS A 199 -5.94 -4.55 -11.24
N ALA A 200 -4.73 -5.12 -11.40
CA ALA A 200 -4.57 -6.51 -11.87
C ALA A 200 -5.26 -7.52 -10.93
N ALA A 201 -5.12 -7.37 -9.61
CA ALA A 201 -5.81 -8.21 -8.64
C ALA A 201 -7.34 -8.05 -8.71
N VAL A 202 -7.86 -6.84 -8.92
CA VAL A 202 -9.31 -6.59 -9.13
C VAL A 202 -9.80 -7.34 -10.36
N LEU A 203 -9.09 -7.24 -11.48
CA LEU A 203 -9.45 -7.91 -12.75
C LEU A 203 -9.43 -9.44 -12.64
N VAL A 204 -8.55 -10.01 -11.80
CA VAL A 204 -8.41 -11.46 -11.60
C VAL A 204 -9.40 -12.03 -10.58
N PHE A 205 -9.67 -11.32 -9.48
CA PHE A 205 -10.41 -11.88 -8.34
C PHE A 205 -11.81 -11.31 -8.10
N ALA A 206 -12.13 -10.11 -8.59
CA ALA A 206 -13.44 -9.48 -8.43
C ALA A 206 -14.32 -9.69 -9.66
N ARG A 207 -15.61 -9.99 -9.46
CA ARG A 207 -16.60 -9.95 -10.55
C ARG A 207 -17.15 -8.53 -10.65
N GLN A 208 -17.00 -7.90 -11.81
CA GLN A 208 -17.38 -6.52 -12.05
C GLN A 208 -18.28 -6.37 -13.28
N ARG A 209 -18.99 -5.25 -13.39
CA ARG A 209 -19.70 -4.87 -14.62
C ARG A 209 -18.70 -4.52 -15.72
N VAL A 210 -19.02 -4.79 -16.98
CA VAL A 210 -18.08 -4.60 -18.11
C VAL A 210 -17.51 -3.17 -18.21
N TRP A 211 -18.30 -2.14 -17.90
CA TRP A 211 -17.81 -0.75 -17.87
C TRP A 211 -16.79 -0.49 -16.74
N VAL A 212 -16.95 -1.13 -15.58
CA VAL A 212 -15.98 -1.06 -14.47
C VAL A 212 -14.68 -1.77 -14.88
N VAL A 213 -14.78 -2.91 -15.58
CA VAL A 213 -13.60 -3.60 -16.15
C VAL A 213 -12.85 -2.67 -17.11
N GLY A 214 -13.57 -1.96 -18.00
CA GLY A 214 -12.97 -0.96 -18.89
C GLY A 214 -12.20 0.14 -18.16
N ILE A 215 -12.79 0.71 -17.10
CA ILE A 215 -12.12 1.74 -16.26
C ILE A 215 -10.89 1.17 -15.55
N VAL A 216 -10.99 -0.01 -14.94
CA VAL A 216 -9.86 -0.63 -14.22
C VAL A 216 -8.72 -1.02 -15.18
N VAL A 217 -9.04 -1.47 -16.40
CA VAL A 217 -8.04 -1.72 -17.46
C VAL A 217 -7.37 -0.42 -17.88
N LEU A 218 -8.13 0.65 -18.16
CA LEU A 218 -7.58 1.95 -18.53
C LEU A 218 -6.67 2.51 -17.43
N LEU A 219 -7.09 2.42 -16.17
CA LEU A 219 -6.30 2.85 -15.02
C LEU A 219 -5.00 2.02 -14.88
N ALA A 220 -5.08 0.70 -15.06
CA ALA A 220 -3.90 -0.17 -15.03
C ALA A 220 -2.90 0.19 -16.15
N VAL A 221 -3.37 0.36 -17.38
CA VAL A 221 -2.55 0.73 -18.55
C VAL A 221 -1.90 2.10 -18.33
N LEU A 222 -2.66 3.09 -17.84
CA LEU A 222 -2.13 4.43 -17.53
C LEU A 222 -1.04 4.37 -16.45
N ASN A 223 -1.25 3.63 -15.36
CA ASN A 223 -0.26 3.52 -14.29
C ASN A 223 1.02 2.79 -14.75
N VAL A 224 0.89 1.74 -15.57
CA VAL A 224 2.05 1.06 -16.16
C VAL A 224 2.79 1.98 -17.14
N ALA A 225 2.09 2.69 -18.02
CA ALA A 225 2.71 3.62 -18.96
C ALA A 225 3.48 4.73 -18.24
N LEU A 226 2.89 5.34 -17.20
CA LEU A 226 3.58 6.32 -16.36
C LEU A 226 4.78 5.70 -15.62
N MET A 227 4.67 4.47 -15.10
CA MET A 227 5.79 3.79 -14.44
C MET A 227 6.99 3.60 -15.40
N LEU A 228 6.73 3.34 -16.69
CA LEU A 228 7.76 3.26 -17.73
C LEU A 228 8.40 4.62 -18.05
N VAL A 229 7.65 5.73 -17.94
CA VAL A 229 8.19 7.10 -18.09
C VAL A 229 9.02 7.51 -16.87
N VAL A 230 8.59 7.16 -15.66
CA VAL A 230 9.25 7.50 -14.39
C VAL A 230 10.52 6.65 -14.18
N GLN A 231 10.59 5.44 -14.76
CA GLN A 231 11.75 4.55 -14.82
C GLN A 231 12.35 4.11 -13.47
N THR A 232 11.54 4.03 -12.43
CA THR A 232 11.95 3.60 -11.09
C THR A 232 12.22 2.09 -11.06
N ARG A 233 13.46 1.68 -10.74
CA ARG A 233 13.88 0.25 -10.75
C ARG A 233 13.11 -0.59 -9.71
N GLY A 234 12.91 -0.06 -8.51
CA GLY A 234 12.19 -0.74 -7.42
C GLY A 234 10.74 -1.10 -7.78
N SER A 235 10.05 -0.27 -8.57
CA SER A 235 8.68 -0.52 -9.03
C SER A 235 8.50 -1.87 -9.74
N PHE A 236 9.53 -2.35 -10.45
CA PHE A 236 9.49 -3.66 -11.11
C PHE A 236 9.57 -4.82 -10.12
N LEU A 237 10.34 -4.67 -9.03
CA LEU A 237 10.35 -5.63 -7.92
C LEU A 237 8.99 -5.64 -7.21
N GLY A 238 8.35 -4.48 -7.08
CA GLY A 238 6.97 -4.34 -6.63
C GLY A 238 5.98 -5.13 -7.49
N ILE A 239 5.92 -4.85 -8.80
CA ILE A 239 5.03 -5.60 -9.71
C ILE A 239 5.35 -7.10 -9.71
N ALA A 240 6.61 -7.51 -9.62
CA ALA A 240 6.98 -8.92 -9.53
C ALA A 240 6.46 -9.59 -8.24
N ALA A 241 6.62 -8.96 -7.07
CA ALA A 241 6.12 -9.46 -5.79
C ALA A 241 4.58 -9.50 -5.75
N GLY A 242 3.93 -8.47 -6.27
CA GLY A 242 2.48 -8.41 -6.44
C GLY A 242 1.94 -9.50 -7.38
N ALA A 243 2.57 -9.68 -8.53
CA ALA A 243 2.22 -10.72 -9.50
C ALA A 243 2.42 -12.13 -8.93
N LEU A 244 3.45 -12.35 -8.11
CA LEU A 244 3.66 -13.62 -7.40
C LEU A 244 2.52 -13.93 -6.44
N VAL A 245 2.07 -12.95 -5.64
CA VAL A 245 0.90 -13.11 -4.76
C VAL A 245 -0.38 -13.39 -5.55
N ILE A 246 -0.62 -12.66 -6.65
CA ILE A 246 -1.75 -12.89 -7.55
C ILE A 246 -1.70 -14.32 -8.13
N ALA A 247 -0.55 -14.77 -8.63
CA ALA A 247 -0.34 -16.10 -9.17
C ALA A 247 -0.63 -17.21 -8.15
N VAL A 248 -0.05 -17.11 -6.95
CA VAL A 248 -0.19 -18.09 -5.87
C VAL A 248 -1.65 -18.19 -5.39
N LEU A 249 -2.32 -17.06 -5.18
CA LEU A 249 -3.72 -17.04 -4.75
C LEU A 249 -4.68 -17.46 -5.87
N TRP A 250 -4.34 -17.19 -7.13
CA TRP A 250 -5.13 -17.66 -8.28
C TRP A 250 -5.06 -19.18 -8.42
N LEU A 251 -3.87 -19.78 -8.30
CA LEU A 251 -3.70 -21.24 -8.28
C LEU A 251 -4.43 -21.88 -7.07
N ARG A 252 -4.38 -21.24 -5.90
CA ARG A 252 -5.13 -21.66 -4.69
C ARG A 252 -6.65 -21.68 -4.92
N ARG A 253 -7.18 -20.71 -5.66
CA ARG A 253 -8.60 -20.55 -6.00
C ARG A 253 -9.06 -21.45 -7.16
N ALA A 254 -8.27 -21.56 -8.22
CA ALA A 254 -8.58 -22.34 -9.42
C ALA A 254 -8.26 -23.84 -9.31
N GLY A 255 -7.36 -24.22 -8.39
CA GLY A 255 -6.85 -25.58 -8.24
C GLY A 255 -5.86 -25.98 -9.35
N LEU A 256 -5.18 -27.11 -9.15
CA LEU A 256 -4.14 -27.63 -10.06
C LEU A 256 -4.70 -28.42 -11.24
N SER A 257 -5.82 -27.99 -11.82
CA SER A 257 -6.38 -28.64 -13.02
C SER A 257 -5.52 -28.35 -14.26
N ARG A 258 -5.46 -29.27 -15.23
CA ARG A 258 -4.72 -29.07 -16.50
C ARG A 258 -5.10 -27.75 -17.18
N ARG A 259 -6.40 -27.41 -17.20
CA ARG A 259 -6.92 -26.14 -17.76
C ARG A 259 -6.41 -24.91 -17.00
N ALA A 260 -6.31 -24.98 -15.67
CA ALA A 260 -5.75 -23.88 -14.88
C ALA A 260 -4.24 -23.76 -15.13
N LEU A 261 -3.50 -24.87 -15.16
CA LEU A 261 -2.06 -24.84 -15.42
C LEU A 261 -1.72 -24.33 -16.83
N THR A 262 -2.51 -24.67 -17.85
CA THR A 262 -2.36 -24.10 -19.21
C THR A 262 -2.62 -22.59 -19.24
N ARG A 263 -3.65 -22.10 -18.55
CA ARG A 263 -3.92 -20.65 -18.44
C ARG A 263 -2.81 -19.92 -17.68
N PHE A 264 -2.28 -20.54 -16.63
CA PHE A 264 -1.14 -20.01 -15.89
C PHE A 264 0.10 -19.91 -16.77
N ALA A 265 0.46 -20.98 -17.48
CA ALA A 265 1.59 -21.00 -18.40
C ALA A 265 1.45 -19.94 -19.50
N LEU A 266 0.25 -19.76 -20.08
CA LEU A 266 -0.01 -18.72 -21.07
C LEU A 266 0.14 -17.31 -20.48
N ALA A 267 -0.42 -17.05 -19.29
CA ALA A 267 -0.28 -15.76 -18.61
C ALA A 267 1.18 -15.46 -18.25
N SER A 268 1.94 -16.46 -17.79
CA SER A 268 3.37 -16.35 -17.52
C SER A 268 4.18 -16.09 -18.80
N ALA A 269 3.83 -16.72 -19.93
CA ALA A 269 4.48 -16.48 -21.22
C ALA A 269 4.21 -15.05 -21.72
N VAL A 270 2.98 -14.54 -21.58
CA VAL A 270 2.63 -13.15 -21.92
C VAL A 270 3.37 -12.16 -21.00
N ALA A 271 3.45 -12.43 -19.70
CA ALA A 271 4.20 -11.60 -18.76
C ALA A 271 5.71 -11.60 -19.06
N ALA A 272 6.29 -12.75 -19.41
CA ALA A 272 7.68 -12.86 -19.82
C ALA A 272 7.95 -12.10 -21.13
N LEU A 273 7.07 -12.20 -22.12
CA LEU A 273 7.17 -11.42 -23.36
C LEU A 273 7.07 -9.91 -23.09
N ALA A 274 6.12 -9.48 -22.26
CA ALA A 274 5.98 -8.07 -21.88
C ALA A 274 7.22 -7.54 -21.13
N LEU A 275 7.84 -8.36 -20.28
CA LEU A 275 9.12 -8.04 -19.65
C LEU A 275 10.24 -7.90 -20.69
N VAL A 276 10.41 -8.88 -21.60
CA VAL A 276 11.43 -8.81 -22.66
C VAL A 276 11.24 -7.57 -23.55
N VAL A 277 10.01 -7.29 -23.98
CA VAL A 277 9.67 -6.07 -24.74
C VAL A 277 10.03 -4.82 -23.94
N THR A 278 9.70 -4.77 -22.64
CA THR A 278 10.05 -3.63 -21.78
C THR A 278 11.57 -3.43 -21.68
N LEU A 279 12.33 -4.50 -21.50
CA LEU A 279 13.80 -4.42 -21.39
C LEU A 279 14.46 -4.01 -22.71
N VAL A 280 13.93 -4.43 -23.86
CA VAL A 280 14.48 -4.08 -25.18
C VAL A 280 14.04 -2.69 -25.65
N ALA A 281 12.79 -2.32 -25.43
CA ALA A 281 12.20 -1.07 -25.97
C ALA A 281 12.39 0.16 -25.07
N THR A 282 13.01 0.01 -23.89
CA THR A 282 13.21 1.12 -22.94
C THR A 282 14.64 1.15 -22.39
N PRO A 283 15.12 2.28 -21.84
CA PRO A 283 16.44 2.38 -21.19
C PRO A 283 16.67 1.43 -19.99
N LEU A 284 15.65 0.69 -19.54
CA LEU A 284 15.76 -0.27 -18.45
C LEU A 284 16.69 -1.45 -18.79
N GLY A 285 16.74 -1.91 -20.05
CA GLY A 285 17.67 -2.96 -20.47
C GLY A 285 19.14 -2.55 -20.30
N GLY A 286 19.50 -1.34 -20.72
CA GLY A 286 20.83 -0.77 -20.48
C GLY A 286 21.17 -0.70 -18.99
N ARG A 287 20.22 -0.23 -18.17
CA ARG A 287 20.38 -0.16 -16.71
C ARG A 287 20.56 -1.53 -16.02
N LEU A 288 20.03 -2.62 -16.58
CA LEU A 288 20.33 -3.97 -16.09
C LEU A 288 21.75 -4.42 -16.44
N LEU A 289 22.26 -4.04 -17.61
CA LEU A 289 23.65 -4.31 -18.00
C LEU A 289 24.63 -3.52 -17.12
N ASP A 290 24.29 -2.29 -16.73
CA ASP A 290 25.07 -1.48 -15.79
C ASP A 290 25.17 -2.13 -14.39
N ILE A 291 24.08 -2.75 -13.90
CA ILE A 291 24.09 -3.55 -12.67
C ILE A 291 25.04 -4.75 -12.82
N GLY A 292 24.99 -5.47 -13.95
CA GLY A 292 25.91 -6.57 -14.26
C GLY A 292 27.38 -6.14 -14.38
N ARG A 293 27.64 -4.84 -14.54
CA ARG A 293 28.98 -4.22 -14.56
C ARG A 293 29.36 -3.56 -13.21
N GLY A 294 28.51 -3.65 -12.19
CA GLY A 294 28.73 -3.08 -10.86
C GLY A 294 28.54 -1.55 -10.77
N ILE A 295 28.05 -0.90 -11.83
CA ILE A 295 27.91 0.56 -11.89
C ILE A 295 26.66 0.99 -11.12
N GLY A 296 26.84 1.85 -10.10
CA GLY A 296 25.74 2.33 -9.26
C GLY A 296 25.16 1.30 -8.29
N LEU A 297 25.99 0.33 -7.85
CA LEU A 297 25.67 -0.56 -6.71
C LEU A 297 26.49 -0.22 -5.44
N ARG A 298 27.61 0.49 -5.57
CA ARG A 298 28.60 0.66 -4.50
C ARG A 298 28.06 1.49 -3.33
N ASP A 299 27.28 2.51 -3.63
CA ASP A 299 26.51 3.31 -2.66
C ASP A 299 25.57 2.41 -1.84
N ARG A 300 24.74 1.58 -2.51
CA ARG A 300 23.82 0.66 -1.84
C ARG A 300 24.56 -0.37 -0.98
N VAL A 301 25.66 -0.95 -1.46
CA VAL A 301 26.48 -1.89 -0.69
C VAL A 301 27.04 -1.25 0.59
N LEU A 302 27.63 -0.06 0.51
CA LEU A 302 28.18 0.65 1.68
C LEU A 302 27.09 1.04 2.68
N LEU A 303 25.93 1.48 2.18
CA LEU A 303 24.76 1.81 3.01
C LEU A 303 24.21 0.57 3.72
N TYR A 304 24.08 -0.56 3.01
CA TYR A 304 23.58 -1.82 3.58
C TYR A 304 24.56 -2.40 4.60
N GLN A 305 25.88 -2.29 4.37
CA GLN A 305 26.90 -2.63 5.35
C GLN A 305 26.76 -1.77 6.62
N SER A 306 26.62 -0.45 6.48
CA SER A 306 26.44 0.47 7.61
C SER A 306 25.17 0.11 8.42
N ALA A 307 24.04 -0.15 7.74
CA ALA A 307 22.79 -0.55 8.37
C ALA A 307 22.89 -1.93 9.07
N PHE A 308 23.63 -2.87 8.50
CA PHE A 308 23.85 -4.17 9.10
C PHE A 308 24.74 -4.11 10.34
N GLN A 309 25.81 -3.31 10.33
CA GLN A 309 26.63 -3.07 11.54
C GLN A 309 25.81 -2.41 12.65
N MET A 310 24.97 -1.42 12.32
CA MET A 310 24.03 -0.79 13.27
C MET A 310 23.07 -1.82 13.90
N PHE A 311 22.62 -2.83 13.14
CA PHE A 311 21.84 -3.94 13.69
C PHE A 311 22.67 -4.88 14.58
N LEU A 312 23.93 -5.20 14.21
CA LEU A 312 24.80 -6.08 15.00
C LEU A 312 25.13 -5.50 16.38
N ASP A 313 25.32 -4.18 16.46
CA ASP A 313 25.62 -3.47 17.71
C ASP A 313 24.36 -3.25 18.57
N HIS A 314 23.17 -3.19 17.96
CA HIS A 314 21.89 -2.98 18.65
C HIS A 314 20.82 -4.05 18.32
N PRO A 315 21.07 -5.36 18.52
CA PRO A 315 20.30 -6.42 17.89
C PRO A 315 18.87 -6.62 18.43
N PHE A 316 18.55 -6.15 19.63
CA PHE A 316 17.26 -6.40 20.26
C PHE A 316 16.20 -5.35 19.93
N LEU A 317 16.51 -4.07 20.19
CA LEU A 317 15.59 -2.93 20.04
C LEU A 317 16.08 -1.89 19.00
N GLY A 318 17.23 -2.11 18.36
CA GLY A 318 17.84 -1.16 17.44
C GLY A 318 18.34 0.11 18.14
N VAL A 319 18.70 1.12 17.33
CA VAL A 319 19.06 2.47 17.80
C VAL A 319 17.84 3.33 18.19
N GLY A 320 16.64 2.77 18.04
CA GLY A 320 15.36 3.42 18.29
C GLY A 320 14.58 3.74 17.02
N PHE A 321 13.28 3.91 17.19
CA PHE A 321 12.36 4.19 16.10
C PHE A 321 12.78 5.48 15.35
N GLU A 322 12.76 5.45 14.01
CA GLU A 322 13.21 6.52 13.10
C GLU A 322 14.65 7.06 13.33
N ASN A 323 15.44 6.52 14.26
CA ASN A 323 16.77 7.05 14.61
C ASN A 323 17.90 6.65 13.65
N PHE A 324 17.57 6.14 12.46
CA PHE A 324 18.57 5.76 11.46
C PHE A 324 19.50 6.94 11.11
N ALA A 325 18.93 8.13 10.87
CA ALA A 325 19.68 9.35 10.56
C ALA A 325 20.62 9.79 11.70
N VAL A 326 20.22 9.55 12.95
CA VAL A 326 20.93 9.93 14.17
C VAL A 326 22.15 9.05 14.40
N ALA A 327 22.01 7.75 14.17
CA ALA A 327 23.09 6.78 14.36
C ALA A 327 24.00 6.64 13.13
N TYR A 328 23.47 6.79 11.91
CA TYR A 328 24.18 6.48 10.65
C TYR A 328 25.58 7.11 10.53
N PRO A 329 25.84 8.38 10.92
CA PRO A 329 27.18 8.97 10.84
C PRO A 329 28.28 8.19 11.58
N ARG A 330 27.96 7.39 12.60
CA ARG A 330 28.93 6.53 13.32
C ARG A 330 29.28 5.25 12.56
N TYR A 331 28.37 4.78 11.72
CA TYR A 331 28.49 3.54 10.93
C TYR A 331 28.87 3.80 9.47
N GLN A 332 28.89 5.07 9.06
CA GLN A 332 29.15 5.50 7.68
C GLN A 332 30.58 5.14 7.25
N GLN A 333 30.69 4.27 6.25
CA GLN A 333 31.98 3.78 5.73
C GLN A 333 32.78 4.93 5.08
N ALA A 334 34.10 4.97 5.27
CA ALA A 334 34.95 6.06 4.77
C ALA A 334 34.92 6.19 3.23
N GLU A 335 34.74 5.07 2.53
CA GLU A 335 34.58 5.01 1.06
C GLU A 335 33.35 5.75 0.56
N TRP A 336 32.33 5.97 1.40
CA TRP A 336 31.10 6.69 1.05
C TRP A 336 31.41 8.11 0.57
N PHE A 337 32.33 8.82 1.24
CA PHE A 337 32.69 10.19 0.88
C PHE A 337 33.34 10.30 -0.50
N GLY A 338 33.97 9.22 -0.98
CA GLY A 338 34.49 9.11 -2.36
C GLY A 338 33.43 8.76 -3.41
N VAL A 339 32.22 8.39 -3.01
CA VAL A 339 31.10 8.02 -3.90
C VAL A 339 30.02 9.11 -3.95
N ALA A 340 29.59 9.60 -2.78
CA ALA A 340 28.51 10.58 -2.66
C ALA A 340 29.02 12.02 -2.41
N GLY A 341 30.30 12.20 -2.09
CA GLY A 341 30.89 13.49 -1.75
C GLY A 341 30.86 13.79 -0.25
N MET A 342 31.61 14.83 0.14
CA MET A 342 31.71 15.32 1.52
C MET A 342 30.37 15.90 2.00
N ASN A 343 30.13 15.88 3.31
CA ASN A 343 28.91 16.38 3.96
C ASN A 343 27.59 15.70 3.51
N THR A 344 27.65 14.48 2.95
CA THR A 344 26.46 13.68 2.65
C THR A 344 26.18 12.65 3.77
N THR A 345 24.90 12.44 4.08
CA THR A 345 24.42 11.46 5.07
C THR A 345 23.15 10.77 4.55
N ASN A 346 22.72 9.67 5.19
CA ASN A 346 21.50 8.95 4.83
C ASN A 346 20.50 8.92 5.99
N THR A 347 19.23 9.18 5.68
CA THR A 347 18.11 9.15 6.64
C THR A 347 17.35 7.82 6.63
N SER A 348 17.70 6.89 5.74
CA SER A 348 17.11 5.54 5.66
C SER A 348 18.09 4.54 5.06
N ALA A 349 17.96 3.25 5.42
CA ALA A 349 18.77 2.17 4.87
C ALA A 349 18.45 1.86 3.40
N HIS A 350 17.34 2.39 2.84
CA HIS A 350 16.84 2.11 1.49
C HIS A 350 16.49 0.62 1.21
N ASP A 351 16.51 -0.22 2.24
CA ASP A 351 15.91 -1.55 2.30
C ASP A 351 15.08 -1.61 3.59
N TRP A 352 13.81 -1.97 3.50
CA TRP A 352 12.91 -1.95 4.66
C TRP A 352 13.27 -2.96 5.75
N ILE A 353 13.89 -4.10 5.39
CA ILE A 353 14.28 -5.16 6.33
C ILE A 353 15.46 -4.67 7.17
N LEU A 354 16.51 -4.16 6.51
CA LEU A 354 17.67 -3.57 7.17
C LEU A 354 17.32 -2.32 7.96
N HIS A 355 16.39 -1.48 7.46
CA HIS A 355 15.94 -0.29 8.18
C HIS A 355 15.21 -0.66 9.48
N ILE A 356 14.26 -1.60 9.45
CA ILE A 356 13.55 -2.07 10.64
C ILE A 356 14.50 -2.80 11.60
N ALA A 357 15.41 -3.64 11.10
CA ALA A 357 16.41 -4.31 11.92
C ALA A 357 17.32 -3.30 12.65
N ALA A 358 17.84 -2.29 11.95
CA ALA A 358 18.73 -1.29 12.54
C ALA A 358 18.01 -0.36 13.55
N THR A 359 16.76 0.02 13.29
CA THR A 359 16.01 0.99 14.12
C THR A 359 15.20 0.34 15.25
N THR A 360 14.68 -0.88 15.05
CA THR A 360 13.77 -1.55 16.01
C THR A 360 14.22 -2.96 16.41
N GLY A 361 15.40 -3.39 15.93
CA GLY A 361 16.01 -4.67 16.26
C GLY A 361 15.23 -5.88 15.76
N VAL A 362 15.60 -7.05 16.27
CA VAL A 362 14.93 -8.32 15.96
C VAL A 362 13.48 -8.33 16.45
N VAL A 363 13.15 -7.59 17.51
CA VAL A 363 11.78 -7.52 18.05
C VAL A 363 10.84 -6.85 17.03
N GLY A 364 11.20 -5.68 16.51
CA GLY A 364 10.38 -4.97 15.52
C GLY A 364 10.35 -5.66 14.17
N LEU A 365 11.45 -6.30 13.76
CA LEU A 365 11.49 -7.12 12.56
C LEU A 365 10.55 -8.33 12.67
N LEU A 366 10.57 -9.05 13.79
CA LEU A 366 9.67 -10.19 14.02
C LEU A 366 8.20 -9.76 14.12
N ALA A 367 7.89 -8.61 14.74
CA ALA A 367 6.54 -8.07 14.78
C ALA A 367 6.01 -7.76 13.37
N ASN A 368 6.82 -7.10 12.53
CA ASN A 368 6.45 -6.80 11.14
C ASN A 368 6.29 -8.07 10.28
N LEU A 369 7.22 -9.03 10.40
CA LEU A 369 7.11 -10.31 9.70
C LEU A 369 5.91 -11.14 10.16
N ALA A 370 5.55 -11.08 11.45
CA ALA A 370 4.34 -11.70 11.98
C ALA A 370 3.06 -11.05 11.40
N LEU A 371 3.02 -9.72 11.25
CA LEU A 371 1.89 -9.00 10.66
C LEU A 371 1.71 -9.37 9.18
N LEU A 372 2.79 -9.34 8.39
CA LEU A 372 2.76 -9.73 6.98
C LEU A 372 2.41 -11.22 6.81
N GLY A 373 2.95 -12.09 7.67
CA GLY A 373 2.65 -13.53 7.69
C GLY A 373 1.19 -13.83 8.05
N ALA A 374 0.65 -13.17 9.07
CA ALA A 374 -0.76 -13.31 9.49
C ALA A 374 -1.72 -12.83 8.39
N PHE A 375 -1.42 -11.69 7.75
CA PHE A 375 -2.20 -11.16 6.64
C PHE A 375 -2.16 -12.11 5.42
N ALA A 376 -0.97 -12.56 5.01
CA ALA A 376 -0.82 -13.53 3.93
C ALA A 376 -1.58 -14.83 4.20
N PHE A 377 -1.50 -15.34 5.43
CA PHE A 377 -2.20 -16.55 5.85
C PHE A 377 -3.72 -16.40 5.89
N HIS A 378 -4.23 -15.25 6.34
CA HIS A 378 -5.65 -14.90 6.30
C HIS A 378 -6.18 -14.88 4.86
N ALA A 379 -5.54 -14.13 3.97
CA ALA A 379 -5.91 -14.09 2.56
C ALA A 379 -5.83 -15.47 1.89
N TRP A 380 -4.83 -16.28 2.22
CA TRP A 380 -4.65 -17.66 1.72
C TRP A 380 -5.74 -18.64 2.20
N ARG A 381 -6.21 -18.50 3.44
CA ARG A 381 -7.38 -19.23 3.97
C ARG A 381 -8.63 -18.81 3.22
N ARG A 382 -8.85 -17.51 3.05
CA ARG A 382 -10.03 -16.92 2.40
C ARG A 382 -10.00 -16.93 0.86
N ALA A 383 -8.90 -17.34 0.22
CA ALA A 383 -8.70 -17.24 -1.23
C ALA A 383 -9.76 -17.91 -2.11
N ARG A 384 -10.55 -18.85 -1.56
CA ARG A 384 -11.65 -19.53 -2.25
C ARG A 384 -13.01 -18.85 -2.05
N ASP A 385 -13.14 -17.98 -1.05
CA ASP A 385 -14.39 -17.28 -0.75
C ASP A 385 -14.73 -16.30 -1.88
N PRO A 386 -16.00 -16.19 -2.31
CA PRO A 386 -16.42 -15.16 -3.27
C PRO A 386 -16.09 -13.74 -2.81
N ASP A 387 -16.22 -13.47 -1.51
CA ASP A 387 -16.10 -12.15 -0.89
C ASP A 387 -14.66 -11.77 -0.53
N ALA A 388 -13.65 -12.63 -0.76
CA ALA A 388 -12.25 -12.35 -0.41
C ALA A 388 -11.53 -11.40 -1.38
N ALA A 389 -12.19 -10.93 -2.45
CA ALA A 389 -11.54 -10.09 -3.45
C ALA A 389 -10.87 -8.83 -2.86
N GLY A 390 -11.50 -8.17 -1.87
CA GLY A 390 -10.93 -6.99 -1.21
C GLY A 390 -9.62 -7.27 -0.46
N VAL A 391 -9.60 -8.31 0.39
CA VAL A 391 -8.40 -8.70 1.14
C VAL A 391 -7.28 -9.25 0.24
N ILE A 392 -7.62 -9.91 -0.88
CA ILE A 392 -6.63 -10.36 -1.88
C ILE A 392 -5.99 -9.17 -2.61
N VAL A 393 -6.80 -8.18 -3.02
CA VAL A 393 -6.30 -6.94 -3.65
C VAL A 393 -5.39 -6.17 -2.69
N ALA A 394 -5.80 -6.05 -1.42
CA ALA A 394 -5.01 -5.40 -0.39
C ALA A 394 -3.66 -6.12 -0.17
N LEU A 395 -3.63 -7.46 -0.11
CA LEU A 395 -2.36 -8.19 0.03
C LEU A 395 -1.45 -8.05 -1.20
N ALA A 396 -2.01 -8.07 -2.42
CA ALA A 396 -1.24 -7.86 -3.64
C ALA A 396 -0.64 -6.45 -3.69
N ALA A 397 -1.39 -5.44 -3.25
CA ALA A 397 -0.92 -4.06 -3.09
C ALA A 397 0.22 -3.94 -2.06
N VAL A 398 0.09 -4.59 -0.88
CA VAL A 398 1.15 -4.67 0.13
C VAL A 398 2.40 -5.36 -0.38
N ALA A 399 2.25 -6.46 -1.12
CA ALA A 399 3.38 -7.16 -1.74
C ALA A 399 4.11 -6.27 -2.76
N ALA A 400 3.38 -5.48 -3.55
CA ALA A 400 4.01 -4.51 -4.45
C ALA A 400 4.69 -3.35 -3.71
N PHE A 401 4.13 -2.91 -2.58
CA PHE A 401 4.74 -1.89 -1.72
C PHE A 401 6.07 -2.38 -1.14
N TYR A 402 6.08 -3.48 -0.38
CA TYR A 402 7.30 -4.00 0.25
C TYR A 402 8.30 -4.60 -0.76
N GLY A 403 7.83 -5.15 -1.88
CA GLY A 403 8.70 -5.59 -2.97
C GLY A 403 9.48 -4.43 -3.60
N SER A 404 8.88 -3.24 -3.71
CA SER A 404 9.59 -2.03 -4.11
C SER A 404 10.53 -1.51 -3.01
N GLY A 405 10.09 -1.57 -1.75
CA GLY A 405 10.85 -1.13 -0.57
C GLY A 405 12.11 -1.94 -0.23
N LEU A 406 12.43 -3.01 -0.97
CA LEU A 406 13.71 -3.72 -0.87
C LEU A 406 14.90 -2.89 -1.42
N VAL A 407 14.62 -1.83 -2.20
CA VAL A 407 15.63 -0.96 -2.81
C VAL A 407 15.27 0.54 -2.78
N LEU A 408 14.13 0.89 -2.17
CA LEU A 408 13.59 2.24 -2.06
C LEU A 408 13.36 2.61 -0.58
N PRO A 409 13.58 3.88 -0.18
CA PRO A 409 13.34 4.32 1.19
C PRO A 409 11.86 4.64 1.42
N GLY A 410 11.40 4.55 2.68
CA GLY A 410 10.04 4.95 3.06
C GLY A 410 9.89 6.46 3.25
N ALA A 411 8.79 7.03 2.74
CA ALA A 411 8.47 8.46 2.78
C ALA A 411 6.98 8.75 3.06
N GLN A 412 6.66 9.97 3.48
CA GLN A 412 5.32 10.35 3.96
C GLN A 412 4.23 10.13 2.90
N SER A 413 4.56 10.37 1.63
CA SER A 413 3.63 10.25 0.50
C SER A 413 3.13 8.82 0.22
N ILE A 414 3.79 7.78 0.75
CA ILE A 414 3.49 6.37 0.43
C ILE A 414 3.27 5.47 1.65
N GLN A 415 3.74 5.85 2.84
CA GLN A 415 3.71 4.96 4.02
C GLN A 415 2.30 4.61 4.52
N TRP A 416 1.27 5.38 4.14
CA TRP A 416 -0.14 5.07 4.44
C TRP A 416 -0.69 3.81 3.75
N ILE A 417 -0.08 3.39 2.62
CA ILE A 417 -0.52 2.27 1.79
C ILE A 417 -0.63 0.94 2.57
N PRO A 418 0.42 0.45 3.25
CA PRO A 418 0.34 -0.79 4.03
C PRO A 418 -0.73 -0.71 5.12
N TRP A 419 -0.87 0.43 5.81
CA TRP A 419 -1.86 0.59 6.90
C TRP A 419 -3.30 0.57 6.39
N VAL A 420 -3.60 1.19 5.24
CA VAL A 420 -4.93 1.06 4.60
C VAL A 420 -5.22 -0.39 4.22
N CYS A 421 -4.22 -1.10 3.68
CA CYS A 421 -4.38 -2.50 3.29
C CYS A 421 -4.55 -3.44 4.49
N VAL A 422 -3.81 -3.21 5.58
CA VAL A 422 -3.98 -3.91 6.87
C VAL A 422 -5.35 -3.60 7.47
N GLY A 423 -5.84 -2.36 7.39
CA GLY A 423 -7.20 -2.00 7.78
C GLY A 423 -8.27 -2.80 7.02
N VAL A 424 -8.11 -2.98 5.71
CA VAL A 424 -8.99 -3.85 4.90
C VAL A 424 -8.87 -5.32 5.29
N ALA A 425 -7.67 -5.78 5.66
CA ALA A 425 -7.45 -7.15 6.15
C ALA A 425 -8.15 -7.39 7.48
N LEU A 426 -7.95 -6.49 8.46
CA LEU A 426 -8.61 -6.50 9.77
C LEU A 426 -10.13 -6.48 9.61
N ALA A 427 -10.68 -5.57 8.79
CA ALA A 427 -12.11 -5.51 8.47
C ALA A 427 -12.71 -6.80 7.88
N SER A 428 -11.88 -7.63 7.25
CA SER A 428 -12.30 -8.88 6.62
C SER A 428 -12.28 -10.09 7.57
N GLU A 429 -11.87 -9.91 8.83
CA GLU A 429 -11.94 -10.96 9.86
C GLU A 429 -13.40 -11.27 10.25
N PRO A 430 -13.78 -12.55 10.49
CA PRO A 430 -15.15 -12.92 10.81
C PRO A 430 -15.68 -12.28 12.10
N ASP A 431 -14.82 -12.14 13.10
CA ASP A 431 -15.14 -11.79 14.49
C ASP A 431 -15.23 -10.28 14.75
N VAL A 432 -14.98 -9.45 13.74
CA VAL A 432 -15.11 -7.98 13.84
C VAL A 432 -16.59 -7.60 13.96
N PRO A 433 -16.98 -6.78 14.96
CA PRO A 433 -18.38 -6.37 15.14
C PRO A 433 -18.94 -5.59 13.94
N ARG A 434 -19.75 -6.29 13.13
CA ARG A 434 -20.39 -5.69 11.96
C ARG A 434 -21.51 -4.73 12.37
N PRO A 435 -21.66 -3.57 11.70
CA PRO A 435 -22.78 -2.69 11.96
C PRO A 435 -24.10 -3.42 11.65
N SER A 436 -25.00 -3.47 12.64
CA SER A 436 -26.33 -4.06 12.47
C SER A 436 -27.22 -3.14 11.63
N LEU A 437 -26.97 -3.09 10.33
CA LEU A 437 -27.84 -2.37 9.38
C LEU A 437 -29.26 -2.94 9.49
N PRO A 438 -30.30 -2.09 9.64
CA PRO A 438 -31.67 -2.53 9.53
C PRO A 438 -31.86 -3.21 8.17
N ARG A 439 -32.12 -4.53 8.17
CA ARG A 439 -32.53 -5.24 6.96
C ARG A 439 -33.84 -4.61 6.49
N ARG A 440 -33.78 -3.67 5.54
CA ARG A 440 -34.98 -3.11 4.89
C ARG A 440 -35.77 -4.29 4.34
N ARG A 441 -36.99 -4.49 4.87
CA ARG A 441 -37.89 -5.62 4.59
C ARG A 441 -38.56 -5.47 3.21
N PHE A 442 -37.77 -5.18 2.17
CA PHE A 442 -38.21 -5.10 0.77
C PHE A 442 -38.46 -6.50 0.19
N ARG A 443 -39.48 -7.19 0.72
CA ARG A 443 -40.03 -8.42 0.12
C ARG A 443 -41.55 -8.58 0.25
N GLU A 444 -42.24 -7.74 1.02
CA GLU A 444 -43.70 -7.86 1.22
C GLU A 444 -44.55 -6.87 0.40
N LEU A 445 -43.95 -5.92 -0.32
CA LEU A 445 -44.65 -4.98 -1.23
C LEU A 445 -44.62 -5.39 -2.71
N ARG A 446 -44.50 -6.69 -2.99
CA ARG A 446 -44.77 -7.30 -4.32
C ARG A 446 -45.77 -8.46 -4.25
N GLY A 447 -46.60 -8.50 -3.20
CA GLY A 447 -47.69 -9.48 -3.02
C GLY A 447 -49.09 -8.90 -3.21
N GLY A 448 -49.21 -7.78 -3.92
CA GLY A 448 -50.42 -6.96 -3.98
C GLY A 448 -50.72 -6.37 -5.37
N VAL A 449 -50.47 -7.13 -6.44
CA VAL A 449 -51.11 -6.92 -7.74
C VAL A 449 -51.76 -8.24 -8.11
N SER A 450 -53.04 -8.34 -7.80
CA SER A 450 -53.90 -9.46 -8.17
C SER A 450 -53.93 -9.63 -9.69
N ALA A 451 -53.86 -10.88 -10.15
CA ALA A 451 -53.89 -11.20 -11.57
C ALA A 451 -55.21 -10.75 -12.21
N LEU A 452 -55.11 -9.99 -13.31
CA LEU A 452 -56.17 -9.89 -14.30
C LEU A 452 -55.98 -11.02 -15.31
N PRO A 453 -57.00 -11.86 -15.57
CA PRO A 453 -56.90 -12.93 -16.58
C PRO A 453 -56.92 -12.32 -17.98
N ALA A 454 -55.99 -12.76 -18.84
CA ALA A 454 -55.97 -12.35 -20.24
C ALA A 454 -57.11 -13.04 -21.02
N SER A 455 -58.17 -12.29 -21.31
CA SER A 455 -59.24 -12.73 -22.21
C SER A 455 -58.83 -12.56 -23.68
N ARG A 456 -59.11 -13.58 -24.49
CA ARG A 456 -58.76 -13.65 -25.92
C ARG A 456 -59.47 -12.56 -26.71
N VAL A 457 -58.74 -11.92 -27.62
CA VAL A 457 -59.35 -11.14 -28.72
C VAL A 457 -59.92 -12.12 -29.74
N VAL A 458 -61.25 -12.17 -29.84
CA VAL A 458 -61.99 -12.77 -30.96
C VAL A 458 -63.05 -11.76 -31.42
N ARG A 459 -63.16 -11.56 -32.73
CA ARG A 459 -64.10 -10.62 -33.35
C ARG A 459 -65.55 -11.08 -33.12
N GLY A 460 -66.43 -10.14 -32.76
CA GLY A 460 -67.88 -10.29 -32.80
C GLY A 460 -68.53 -8.97 -33.25
N ARG A 461 -69.40 -9.02 -34.25
CA ARG A 461 -70.31 -7.92 -34.63
C ARG A 461 -71.64 -8.11 -33.89
N GLY A 462 -72.36 -7.01 -33.64
CA GLY A 462 -73.83 -7.05 -33.58
C GLY A 462 -74.48 -6.51 -32.29
N HIS A 463 -75.31 -5.48 -32.51
CA HIS A 463 -76.62 -5.19 -31.88
C HIS A 463 -76.81 -5.19 -30.35
N GLU A 464 -77.04 -3.97 -29.85
CA GLU A 464 -78.31 -3.47 -29.28
C GLU A 464 -79.00 -4.06 -28.02
N HIS A 465 -79.65 -3.10 -27.35
CA HIS A 465 -80.82 -3.14 -26.45
C HIS A 465 -80.67 -3.34 -24.92
N ASP A 466 -81.23 -2.33 -24.24
CA ASP A 466 -82.14 -2.32 -23.07
C ASP A 466 -81.63 -2.89 -21.74
N GLU A 467 -81.51 -2.10 -20.66
CA GLU A 467 -82.48 -1.26 -19.90
C GLU A 467 -83.05 -1.98 -18.67
N HIS A 468 -83.33 -1.19 -17.62
CA HIS A 468 -84.19 -1.50 -16.46
C HIS A 468 -83.65 -2.51 -15.41
N VAL A 469 -83.96 -2.43 -14.10
CA VAL A 469 -84.44 -1.32 -13.23
C VAL A 469 -84.12 -1.65 -11.75
N SER A 470 -84.32 -0.67 -10.85
CA SER A 470 -84.22 -0.72 -9.37
C SER A 470 -84.64 -2.03 -8.64
N SER A 471 -84.20 -2.36 -7.41
CA SER A 471 -84.51 -1.62 -6.16
C SER A 471 -83.92 -2.36 -4.93
N ARG A 472 -83.30 -1.68 -3.94
CA ARG A 472 -83.83 -1.21 -2.61
C ARG A 472 -83.65 -2.17 -1.41
N LEU A 473 -83.40 -1.54 -0.24
CA LEU A 473 -83.64 -1.93 1.17
C LEU A 473 -82.58 -2.74 1.97
N ASP A 474 -81.92 -2.00 2.87
CA ASP A 474 -81.48 -2.35 4.24
C ASP A 474 -82.71 -2.16 5.20
N PRO A 475 -82.73 -2.42 6.55
CA PRO A 475 -81.66 -2.89 7.44
C PRO A 475 -82.04 -3.91 8.57
N SER A 476 -81.01 -4.31 9.34
CA SER A 476 -80.97 -4.38 10.83
C SER A 476 -80.97 -5.71 11.63
N HIS A 477 -80.25 -5.62 12.77
CA HIS A 477 -80.40 -6.30 14.08
C HIS A 477 -79.78 -7.69 14.42
N ARG A 478 -78.74 -7.61 15.29
CA ARG A 478 -78.37 -8.37 16.51
C ARG A 478 -78.95 -9.79 16.78
N GLY A 479 -78.07 -10.71 17.20
CA GLY A 479 -78.44 -11.91 17.98
C GLY A 479 -77.20 -12.66 18.52
N ASP A 480 -77.25 -13.11 19.78
CA ASP A 480 -76.16 -13.75 20.54
C ASP A 480 -76.22 -15.30 20.49
N HIS A 481 -75.08 -16.01 20.59
CA HIS A 481 -74.84 -17.05 21.63
C HIS A 481 -73.69 -18.08 21.41
N ARG A 482 -72.79 -18.09 22.41
CA ARG A 482 -72.26 -19.24 23.21
C ARG A 482 -71.66 -20.54 22.58
N SER A 483 -70.38 -20.71 22.92
CA SER A 483 -69.78 -21.87 23.64
C SER A 483 -69.38 -23.17 22.91
N GLY A 484 -68.19 -23.70 23.26
CA GLY A 484 -67.69 -25.00 22.73
C GLY A 484 -66.31 -25.48 23.26
N ARG A 485 -66.24 -25.87 24.55
CA ARG A 485 -65.35 -26.83 25.27
C ARG A 485 -63.82 -27.07 24.94
N PRO A 486 -63.04 -27.72 25.86
CA PRO A 486 -61.56 -27.68 25.86
C PRO A 486 -60.85 -29.07 25.78
N SER A 487 -59.54 -29.08 26.12
CA SER A 487 -58.62 -30.23 26.38
C SER A 487 -57.89 -30.83 25.14
N ARG A 488 -56.72 -31.50 25.25
CA ARG A 488 -56.05 -32.19 26.39
C ARG A 488 -54.54 -32.43 26.11
N GLU A 489 -53.73 -32.66 27.15
CA GLU A 489 -52.34 -33.15 27.04
C GLU A 489 -52.24 -34.68 26.92
N SER A 490 -51.09 -35.18 26.44
CA SER A 490 -50.33 -36.40 26.88
C SER A 490 -49.34 -36.81 25.76
N ARG A 491 -48.26 -37.58 25.89
CA ARG A 491 -47.31 -38.10 26.91
C ARG A 491 -46.27 -38.95 26.12
N ALA A 492 -45.23 -39.46 26.81
CA ALA A 492 -44.35 -40.58 26.43
C ALA A 492 -43.28 -40.35 25.32
N ALA A 493 -42.20 -41.14 25.19
CA ALA A 493 -41.31 -41.87 26.15
C ALA A 493 -40.18 -42.58 25.34
N GLY A 494 -39.07 -42.97 25.99
CA GLY A 494 -38.35 -44.21 25.63
C GLY A 494 -36.90 -44.15 25.08
N CYS A 495 -35.98 -44.76 25.87
CA CYS A 495 -34.82 -45.62 25.51
C CYS A 495 -33.81 -45.22 24.39
N VAL A 496 -32.51 -45.02 24.67
CA VAL A 496 -31.42 -45.95 25.12
C VAL A 496 -30.76 -46.77 23.99
N ARG A 497 -29.46 -46.51 23.69
CA ARG A 497 -28.36 -47.51 23.59
C ARG A 497 -26.95 -46.92 23.38
N VAL A 498 -25.96 -47.63 23.92
CA VAL A 498 -24.47 -47.50 23.88
C VAL A 498 -24.00 -48.99 23.71
N PRO A 499 -22.86 -49.41 23.08
CA PRO A 499 -21.49 -48.90 23.33
C PRO A 499 -20.37 -49.02 22.24
N ARG A 500 -19.21 -48.45 22.60
CA ARG A 500 -17.76 -48.81 22.38
C ARG A 500 -17.40 -49.87 21.30
N VAL A 501 -16.27 -49.78 20.56
CA VAL A 501 -14.86 -50.02 20.98
C VAL A 501 -13.88 -49.59 19.84
N ALA A 502 -12.59 -49.37 20.15
CA ALA A 502 -11.53 -48.89 19.23
C ALA A 502 -10.64 -50.01 18.57
N PRO A 503 -9.30 -49.91 18.46
CA PRO A 503 -8.60 -49.60 17.21
C PRO A 503 -7.68 -50.74 16.68
N ARG A 504 -7.00 -50.55 15.54
CA ARG A 504 -5.92 -51.44 15.06
C ARG A 504 -4.69 -50.71 14.50
N ALA A 505 -3.51 -51.23 14.86
CA ALA A 505 -2.22 -50.96 14.25
C ALA A 505 -1.59 -52.27 13.72
N ARG A 506 -0.74 -52.22 12.69
CA ARG A 506 0.21 -53.29 12.24
C ARG A 506 1.14 -52.76 11.13
N SER A 507 2.11 -53.55 10.68
CA SER A 507 3.51 -53.35 11.09
C SER A 507 4.53 -54.07 10.19
N ARG A 508 5.65 -53.40 9.84
CA ARG A 508 6.98 -53.95 9.44
C ARG A 508 7.07 -55.07 8.36
N ARG A 509 7.90 -54.85 7.32
CA ARG A 509 9.15 -55.60 6.92
C ARG A 509 9.50 -55.25 5.46
N ARG A 510 10.73 -54.92 5.02
CA ARG A 510 12.12 -55.47 5.09
C ARG A 510 12.45 -56.59 4.06
N ARG A 511 13.22 -56.25 3.01
CA ARG A 511 14.20 -57.03 2.17
C ARG A 511 14.55 -56.14 0.94
N GLY A 512 15.73 -56.15 0.29
CA GLY A 512 17.03 -56.82 0.51
C GLY A 512 17.67 -57.32 -0.81
N HIS A 513 19.00 -57.09 -1.02
CA HIS A 513 19.87 -57.52 -2.16
C HIS A 513 19.79 -56.73 -3.49
N ARG A 514 20.84 -56.60 -4.35
CA ARG A 514 22.28 -57.03 -4.43
C ARG A 514 23.06 -55.93 -5.26
N ARG A 515 24.32 -55.53 -4.98
CA ARG A 515 25.64 -56.02 -5.51
C ARG A 515 25.71 -56.15 -7.08
N ALA A 516 26.77 -55.77 -7.82
CA ALA A 516 28.19 -55.51 -7.48
C ALA A 516 29.02 -54.75 -8.59
N ARG A 517 30.22 -54.22 -8.21
CA ARG A 517 31.54 -54.09 -8.95
C ARG A 517 31.60 -53.39 -10.35
N GLY A 518 32.68 -52.71 -10.77
CA GLY A 518 33.98 -52.35 -10.13
C GLY A 518 35.05 -51.88 -11.15
N GLY A 519 36.25 -51.45 -10.68
CA GLY A 519 37.46 -51.08 -11.49
C GLY A 519 37.49 -49.60 -11.94
N ARG A 520 38.41 -48.70 -11.51
CA ARG A 520 39.89 -48.60 -11.55
C ARG A 520 40.48 -48.26 -12.94
N GLY A 521 41.13 -47.10 -13.03
CA GLY A 521 42.03 -46.69 -14.14
C GLY A 521 42.69 -45.32 -13.85
N LEU A 522 44.01 -45.28 -13.69
CA LEU A 522 44.82 -44.07 -13.48
C LEU A 522 45.52 -43.66 -14.79
N LEU A 523 45.76 -42.36 -15.02
CA LEU A 523 47.02 -41.88 -15.63
C LEU A 523 47.23 -40.35 -15.49
N ARG A 524 48.48 -39.95 -15.24
CA ARG A 524 48.99 -38.57 -15.19
C ARG A 524 49.49 -38.13 -16.58
N LYS A 525 49.45 -36.82 -16.90
CA LYS A 525 50.64 -36.02 -17.31
C LYS A 525 50.33 -34.50 -17.48
N ARG A 526 51.37 -33.69 -17.25
CA ARG A 526 51.60 -32.24 -17.52
C ARG A 526 52.89 -32.15 -18.39
N PRO A 527 53.47 -31.00 -18.80
CA PRO A 527 52.94 -29.67 -19.22
C PRO A 527 53.63 -29.05 -20.50
N GLY A 528 53.05 -27.97 -21.08
CA GLY A 528 53.72 -26.91 -21.89
C GLY A 528 54.30 -27.27 -23.28
N PRO A 529 54.93 -26.33 -24.04
CA PRO A 529 55.03 -24.85 -23.87
C PRO A 529 54.90 -23.99 -25.18
N SER A 530 55.13 -22.66 -25.05
CA SER A 530 55.69 -21.68 -26.03
C SER A 530 54.94 -21.20 -27.30
N GLY A 531 55.04 -19.89 -27.59
CA GLY A 531 54.74 -19.24 -28.88
C GLY A 531 54.66 -17.70 -28.78
N CYS A 532 55.58 -16.97 -29.42
CA CYS A 532 55.68 -15.48 -29.43
C CYS A 532 55.44 -14.89 -30.84
N ALA A 533 54.88 -13.67 -30.92
CA ALA A 533 54.98 -12.67 -32.01
C ALA A 533 54.18 -11.42 -31.56
N GLU A 534 54.77 -10.26 -31.27
CA GLU A 534 55.27 -9.19 -32.17
C GLU A 534 54.25 -8.06 -32.46
N HIS A 535 54.76 -6.83 -32.56
CA HIS A 535 54.02 -5.57 -32.76
C HIS A 535 53.60 -5.37 -34.24
N PRO A 536 52.73 -4.39 -34.54
CA PRO A 536 53.27 -3.09 -34.94
C PRO A 536 52.65 -1.89 -34.22
N VAL A 537 53.44 -0.82 -34.17
CA VAL A 537 52.97 0.56 -33.96
C VAL A 537 52.27 1.01 -35.25
N ASP A 538 51.18 1.78 -35.14
CA ASP A 538 50.91 2.75 -36.20
C ASP A 538 50.27 4.04 -35.67
N SER A 539 50.65 5.14 -36.30
CA SER A 539 50.43 6.51 -35.84
C SER A 539 49.59 7.31 -36.82
N LEU A 540 48.52 7.95 -36.34
CA LEU A 540 47.76 9.05 -36.97
C LEU A 540 46.78 9.58 -35.89
N GLY A 541 46.58 10.87 -35.62
CA GLY A 541 47.16 12.07 -36.22
C GLY A 541 46.09 13.16 -36.31
N VAL A 542 46.21 14.24 -35.50
CA VAL A 542 45.60 15.57 -35.74
C VAL A 542 44.04 15.61 -35.68
N ARG A 543 43.34 16.43 -34.88
CA ARG A 543 43.40 17.91 -34.82
C ARG A 543 42.64 18.44 -33.60
N ARG A 544 43.13 19.51 -32.96
CA ARG A 544 42.34 20.33 -32.02
C ARG A 544 41.36 21.22 -32.79
N GLY A 545 40.12 21.35 -32.31
CA GLY A 545 39.15 22.36 -32.77
C GLY A 545 38.68 23.24 -31.62
N ARG A 546 38.99 24.55 -31.66
CA ARG A 546 38.44 25.54 -30.72
C ARG A 546 36.99 25.90 -31.11
N PRO A 547 36.13 26.31 -30.15
CA PRO A 547 34.81 26.84 -30.47
C PRO A 547 34.90 28.20 -31.20
N ARG A 548 33.91 28.49 -32.05
CA ARG A 548 33.78 29.78 -32.75
C ARG A 548 32.90 30.75 -31.96
N GLU A 549 33.41 31.94 -31.70
CA GLU A 549 32.62 33.11 -31.35
C GLU A 549 31.73 33.56 -32.52
N ARG A 550 30.62 34.26 -32.22
CA ARG A 550 29.98 35.20 -33.15
C ARG A 550 29.66 36.51 -32.42
N ALA A 551 30.23 37.60 -32.92
CA ALA A 551 29.83 38.97 -32.66
C ALA A 551 28.36 39.20 -33.09
N ALA A 552 27.48 39.87 -32.35
CA ALA A 552 27.45 41.26 -31.85
C ALA A 552 26.87 42.28 -32.85
N VAL A 553 25.82 43.00 -32.42
CA VAL A 553 25.29 44.26 -33.00
C VAL A 553 24.98 45.23 -31.85
N ARG A 554 25.20 46.53 -32.09
CA ARG A 554 25.17 47.68 -31.14
C ARG A 554 23.72 48.19 -30.92
N SER A 555 23.35 49.10 -29.98
CA SER A 555 23.96 50.35 -29.48
C SER A 555 23.44 50.73 -28.06
N ARG A 556 24.25 51.12 -27.06
CA ARG A 556 24.99 52.38 -26.77
C ARG A 556 24.17 53.52 -26.10
N ARG A 557 24.61 53.89 -24.88
CA ARG A 557 24.56 55.17 -24.10
C ARG A 557 24.14 54.90 -22.64
N ASP A 558 24.71 55.47 -21.57
CA ASP A 558 25.96 56.22 -21.30
C ASP A 558 26.25 56.09 -19.77
N GLY A 559 27.49 56.28 -19.29
CA GLY A 559 27.79 56.51 -17.85
C GLY A 559 28.71 55.50 -17.15
N ASP A 560 29.99 55.85 -17.05
CA ASP A 560 31.04 55.26 -16.17
C ASP A 560 31.11 56.11 -14.85
N PRO A 561 31.92 55.82 -13.79
CA PRO A 561 32.97 54.81 -13.69
C PRO A 561 33.10 54.02 -12.35
N ALA A 562 34.18 53.23 -12.28
CA ALA A 562 34.96 52.80 -11.10
C ALA A 562 34.63 51.44 -10.44
N ALA A 563 35.57 50.51 -10.60
CA ALA A 563 35.65 49.24 -9.88
C ALA A 563 36.66 49.30 -8.71
N PRO A 564 36.51 48.47 -7.67
CA PRO A 564 37.57 48.13 -6.73
C PRO A 564 38.14 46.72 -6.96
N THR A 565 39.45 46.61 -6.71
CA THR A 565 40.28 45.41 -6.91
C THR A 565 40.21 44.39 -5.76
N ALA A 566 40.89 43.25 -5.95
CA ALA A 566 40.88 42.07 -5.08
C ALA A 566 41.24 42.34 -3.61
N ARG A 567 40.69 41.50 -2.70
CA ARG A 567 41.05 41.45 -1.27
C ARG A 567 41.96 40.26 -0.97
N ASP A 568 43.05 40.56 -0.26
CA ASP A 568 44.05 39.63 0.25
C ASP A 568 43.73 39.23 1.72
N PRO A 569 43.66 37.93 2.09
CA PRO A 569 43.17 37.51 3.40
C PRO A 569 44.27 37.48 4.49
N ALA A 570 44.66 38.65 5.01
CA ALA A 570 45.69 38.76 6.07
C ALA A 570 45.39 39.80 7.18
N ALA A 571 44.11 40.13 7.42
CA ALA A 571 43.72 41.24 8.32
C ALA A 571 42.54 40.92 9.28
N LEU A 572 42.59 39.80 10.00
CA LEU A 572 41.52 39.42 10.94
C LEU A 572 42.00 38.84 12.29
N ASP A 573 43.25 39.11 12.69
CA ASP A 573 43.84 38.62 13.95
C ASP A 573 44.39 39.74 14.86
N ARG A 574 43.74 40.92 14.83
CA ARG A 574 44.10 42.07 15.70
C ARG A 574 42.96 42.60 16.57
N HIS A 575 41.91 41.81 16.80
CA HIS A 575 40.75 42.22 17.62
C HIS A 575 40.42 41.30 18.81
N ARG A 576 41.28 40.34 19.16
CA ARG A 576 41.10 39.42 20.32
C ARG A 576 42.14 39.55 21.44
N ALA A 577 42.89 40.64 21.49
CA ALA A 577 43.94 40.86 22.50
C ALA A 577 43.86 42.26 23.15
N ARG A 578 42.67 42.68 23.63
CA ARG A 578 42.52 43.94 24.38
C ARG A 578 41.38 43.97 25.41
N GLU A 579 41.19 42.87 26.13
CA GLU A 579 40.24 42.82 27.26
C GLU A 579 40.68 41.82 28.34
N ARG A 580 41.73 42.18 29.10
CA ARG A 580 42.11 41.56 30.40
C ARG A 580 43.24 42.36 31.08
N ARG A 581 42.98 42.82 32.31
CA ARG A 581 43.89 43.57 33.23
C ARG A 581 44.18 45.00 32.72
N VAL A 582 44.28 46.06 33.53
CA VAL A 582 44.71 46.20 34.94
C VAL A 582 43.95 47.37 35.63
N ARG A 583 43.59 47.22 36.92
CA ARG A 583 43.76 48.26 37.97
C ARG A 583 43.57 47.68 39.39
N PRO A 584 44.51 47.92 40.33
CA PRO A 584 44.31 47.67 41.76
C PRO A 584 44.17 48.96 42.59
N GLY A 585 43.45 48.86 43.72
CA GLY A 585 43.72 49.55 44.99
C GLY A 585 43.73 51.09 45.06
N ARG A 586 42.58 51.70 45.34
CA ARG A 586 42.25 52.32 46.63
C ARG A 586 40.77 52.71 46.68
#